data_AF-A0A016XH87-F1
#
_entry.id   AF-A0A016XH87-F1
#
_cell.length_a   1.000
_cell.length_b   1.000
_cell.length_c   1.000
_cell.angle_alpha   90.00
_cell.angle_beta   90.00
_cell.angle_gamma   90.00
#
_symmetry.space_group_name_H-M   'P 1'
#
loop_
_entity.id
_entity.type
_entity.pdbx_description
1 polymer ?
#
loop_
_entity_poly.entity_id
_entity_poly.type
_entity_poly.pdbx_seq_one_letter_code
_entity_poly.pdbx_strand_id
1 'polypeptide(L)'
;MSFIATETPPPAIAEPVIVNDGFFPDVDPKQLREDAALPGAITAPRLRQAVLRAILDVNRELEPWRARQVAAGHGSLAAVPAATVAGETSANVVYYRAAILSHVQAALAEQYRAIDTTGKGDSKAERLEATADDHRRNLRWAVAAILGRTNTVVELI
;
A
#
# COMPACT_ATOMS: atom_id res chain seq x y z
N MET A 1 31.09 -36.25 -23.24
CA MET A 1 29.91 -36.36 -22.36
C MET A 1 29.53 -34.94 -21.95
N SER A 2 28.36 -34.45 -22.37
CA SER A 2 27.91 -33.08 -22.11
C SER A 2 27.00 -33.09 -20.89
N PHE A 3 27.43 -32.45 -19.81
CA PHE A 3 26.59 -32.19 -18.63
C PHE A 3 25.82 -30.90 -18.89
N ILE A 4 24.53 -31.00 -19.18
CA ILE A 4 23.62 -29.85 -19.17
C ILE A 4 23.10 -29.73 -17.74
N ALA A 5 23.62 -28.76 -16.99
CA ALA A 5 23.01 -28.35 -15.74
C ALA A 5 21.70 -27.62 -16.06
N THR A 6 20.57 -28.33 -15.94
CA THR A 6 19.27 -27.68 -15.78
C THR A 6 19.22 -27.07 -14.39
N GLU A 7 19.70 -25.84 -14.23
CA GLU A 7 19.35 -25.03 -13.08
C GLU A 7 17.83 -24.82 -13.13
N THR A 8 17.11 -25.56 -12.30
CA THR A 8 15.71 -25.28 -12.04
C THR A 8 15.69 -23.89 -11.40
N PRO A 9 15.02 -22.89 -12.00
CA PRO A 9 14.94 -21.58 -11.36
C PRO A 9 14.33 -21.80 -9.97
N PRO A 10 14.86 -21.13 -8.92
CA PRO A 10 14.29 -21.24 -7.59
C PRO A 10 12.78 -21.02 -7.69
N PRO A 11 11.97 -21.80 -6.94
CA PRO A 11 10.52 -21.65 -7.00
C PRO A 11 10.20 -20.17 -6.81
N ALA A 12 9.50 -19.58 -7.78
CA ALA A 12 9.07 -18.20 -7.69
C ALA A 12 8.46 -18.01 -6.29
N ILE A 13 9.09 -17.19 -5.47
CA ILE A 13 8.72 -17.08 -4.06
C ILE A 13 7.26 -16.62 -4.07
N ALA A 14 6.37 -17.51 -3.67
CA ALA A 14 4.94 -17.25 -3.79
C ALA A 14 4.61 -16.01 -2.94
N GLU A 15 4.00 -15.01 -3.58
CA GLU A 15 3.43 -13.84 -2.94
C GLU A 15 1.91 -14.03 -2.90
N PRO A 16 1.38 -14.87 -2.00
CA PRO A 16 -0.03 -15.18 -2.00
C PRO A 16 -0.85 -13.94 -1.64
N VAL A 17 -2.00 -13.82 -2.31
CA VAL A 17 -3.03 -12.81 -2.02
C VAL A 17 -3.35 -12.81 -0.53
N ILE A 18 -3.44 -11.62 0.05
CA ILE A 18 -3.78 -11.41 1.45
C ILE A 18 -5.29 -11.15 1.52
N VAL A 19 -6.00 -12.14 2.06
CA VAL A 19 -7.45 -12.06 2.29
C VAL A 19 -7.72 -11.09 3.44
N ASN A 20 -8.68 -10.19 3.23
CA ASN A 20 -9.06 -9.16 4.17
C ASN A 20 -10.29 -9.58 5.02
N ASP A 21 -10.99 -8.63 5.63
CA ASP A 21 -12.15 -8.84 6.51
C ASP A 21 -13.48 -9.08 5.77
N GLY A 22 -13.46 -9.17 4.44
CA GLY A 22 -14.63 -9.35 3.58
C GLY A 22 -15.40 -8.06 3.25
N PHE A 23 -15.17 -6.96 3.98
CA PHE A 23 -15.72 -5.64 3.63
C PHE A 23 -14.75 -4.87 2.73
N PHE A 24 -13.48 -4.83 3.14
CA PHE A 24 -12.39 -4.25 2.36
C PHE A 24 -11.87 -5.27 1.32
N PRO A 25 -11.37 -4.80 0.17
CA PRO A 25 -10.87 -5.70 -0.86
C PRO A 25 -9.59 -6.42 -0.42
N ASP A 26 -9.40 -7.62 -0.95
CA ASP A 26 -8.16 -8.37 -0.82
C ASP A 26 -7.01 -7.65 -1.53
N VAL A 27 -5.79 -7.85 -1.03
CA VAL A 27 -4.58 -7.20 -1.56
C VAL A 27 -3.65 -8.26 -2.13
N ASP A 28 -3.26 -8.09 -3.38
CA ASP A 28 -2.23 -8.90 -4.03
C ASP A 28 -0.86 -8.23 -3.87
N PRO A 29 0.06 -8.80 -3.06
CA PRO A 29 1.41 -8.24 -2.92
C PRO A 29 2.18 -8.22 -4.23
N LYS A 30 1.90 -9.14 -5.16
CA LYS A 30 2.56 -9.19 -6.46
C LYS A 30 2.18 -8.00 -7.32
N GLN A 31 0.87 -7.71 -7.41
CA GLN A 31 0.40 -6.51 -8.11
C GLN A 31 0.98 -5.23 -7.48
N LEU A 32 1.03 -5.18 -6.15
CA LEU A 32 1.58 -4.03 -5.43
C LEU A 32 3.08 -3.82 -5.73
N ARG A 33 3.85 -4.90 -5.86
CA ARG A 33 5.25 -4.86 -6.28
C ARG A 33 5.41 -4.29 -7.68
N GLU A 34 4.55 -4.70 -8.62
CA GLU A 34 4.55 -4.20 -10.00
C GLU A 34 4.17 -2.71 -10.04
N ASP A 35 3.09 -2.32 -9.35
CA ASP A 35 2.60 -0.93 -9.30
C ASP A 35 3.61 0.04 -8.68
N ALA A 36 4.32 -0.38 -7.62
CA ALA A 36 5.35 0.43 -6.96
C ALA A 36 6.76 0.25 -7.56
N ALA A 37 6.91 -0.55 -8.63
CA ALA A 37 8.20 -0.91 -9.22
C ALA A 37 9.25 -1.32 -8.16
N LEU A 38 8.83 -2.14 -7.18
CA LEU A 38 9.65 -2.44 -6.02
C LEU A 38 10.88 -3.29 -6.41
N PRO A 39 12.09 -2.95 -5.91
CA PRO A 39 13.29 -3.72 -6.21
C PRO A 39 13.18 -5.19 -5.77
N GLY A 40 13.80 -6.09 -6.52
CA GLY A 40 13.92 -7.51 -6.16
C GLY A 40 14.68 -7.76 -4.84
N ALA A 41 15.41 -6.76 -4.33
CA ALA A 41 16.03 -6.79 -3.01
C ALA A 41 15.01 -6.85 -1.85
N ILE A 42 13.77 -6.43 -2.08
CA ILE A 42 12.68 -6.58 -1.12
C ILE A 42 12.15 -8.01 -1.22
N THR A 43 12.45 -8.83 -0.22
CA THR A 43 12.02 -10.22 -0.18
C THR A 43 10.51 -10.33 0.00
N ALA A 44 9.89 -11.39 -0.55
CA ALA A 44 8.45 -11.62 -0.42
C ALA A 44 7.93 -11.63 1.04
N PRO A 45 8.64 -12.24 2.03
CA PRO A 45 8.21 -12.16 3.43
C PRO A 45 8.21 -10.73 3.98
N ARG A 46 9.19 -9.90 3.58
CA ARG A 46 9.27 -8.50 4.01
C ARG A 46 8.15 -7.67 3.40
N LEU A 47 7.87 -7.86 2.11
CA LEU A 47 6.74 -7.22 1.44
C LEU A 47 5.42 -7.63 2.09
N ARG A 48 5.21 -8.93 2.33
CA ARG A 48 4.01 -9.43 3.00
C ARG A 48 3.79 -8.78 4.37
N GLN A 49 4.83 -8.65 5.20
CA GLN A 49 4.73 -7.99 6.50
C GLN A 49 4.36 -6.51 6.38
N ALA A 50 4.96 -5.79 5.42
CA ALA A 50 4.61 -4.39 5.15
C ALA A 50 3.14 -4.24 4.71
N VAL A 51 2.66 -5.12 3.83
CA VAL A 51 1.26 -5.10 3.37
C VAL A 51 0.29 -5.44 4.51
N LEU A 52 0.58 -6.46 5.33
CA LEU A 52 -0.23 -6.79 6.50
C LEU A 52 -0.36 -5.59 7.45
N ARG A 53 0.75 -4.90 7.70
CA ARG A 53 0.75 -3.72 8.57
C ARG A 53 -0.09 -2.59 7.98
N ALA A 54 0.07 -2.32 6.68
CA ALA A 54 -0.70 -1.31 5.97
C ALA A 54 -2.21 -1.60 6.02
N ILE A 55 -2.62 -2.85 5.79
CA ILE A 55 -4.02 -3.27 5.88
C ILE A 55 -4.57 -3.02 7.28
N LEU A 56 -3.85 -3.46 8.32
CA LEU A 56 -4.30 -3.30 9.70
C LEU A 56 -4.48 -1.84 10.09
N ASP A 57 -3.53 -0.98 9.74
CA ASP A 57 -3.56 0.43 10.13
C ASP A 57 -4.62 1.21 9.34
N VAL A 58 -4.74 0.99 8.03
CA VAL A 58 -5.79 1.62 7.20
C VAL A 58 -7.18 1.13 7.59
N ASN A 59 -7.36 -0.17 7.81
CA ASN A 59 -8.66 -0.71 8.25
C ASN A 59 -9.07 -0.15 9.61
N ARG A 60 -8.13 -0.02 10.55
CA ARG A 60 -8.39 0.58 11.86
C ARG A 60 -8.85 2.03 11.73
N GLU A 61 -8.22 2.82 10.85
CA GLU A 61 -8.60 4.22 10.62
C GLU A 61 -9.99 4.34 9.97
N LEU A 62 -10.35 3.39 9.09
CA LEU A 62 -11.62 3.36 8.40
C LEU A 62 -12.74 2.64 9.17
N GLU A 63 -12.45 2.00 10.31
CA GLU A 63 -13.43 1.19 11.06
C GLU A 63 -14.70 1.97 11.44
N PRO A 64 -14.63 3.21 11.99
CA PRO A 64 -15.83 3.95 12.35
C PRO A 64 -16.65 4.40 11.13
N TRP A 65 -16.00 4.52 9.97
CA TRP A 65 -16.67 4.79 8.71
C TRP A 65 -17.34 3.53 8.17
N ARG A 66 -16.63 2.39 8.15
CA ARG A 66 -17.17 1.07 7.79
C ARG A 66 -18.41 0.73 8.59
N ALA A 67 -18.38 0.92 9.92
CA ALA A 67 -19.54 0.65 10.78
C ALA A 67 -20.79 1.44 10.35
N ARG A 68 -20.62 2.71 9.95
CA ARG A 68 -21.72 3.55 9.43
C ARG A 68 -22.24 3.05 8.09
N GLN A 69 -21.36 2.62 7.19
CA GLN A 69 -21.77 2.11 5.87
C GLN A 69 -22.47 0.75 5.97
N VAL A 70 -22.01 -0.12 6.85
CA VAL A 70 -22.68 -1.40 7.13
C VAL A 70 -24.07 -1.15 7.73
N ALA A 71 -24.21 -0.20 8.66
CA ALA A 71 -25.50 0.18 9.21
C ALA A 71 -26.44 0.80 8.16
N ALA A 72 -25.89 1.46 7.13
CA ALA A 72 -26.62 1.96 5.97
C ALA A 72 -26.96 0.87 4.93
N GLY A 73 -26.57 -0.40 5.16
CA GLY A 73 -26.89 -1.54 4.31
C GLY A 73 -25.83 -1.87 3.24
N HIS A 74 -24.65 -1.24 3.28
CA HIS A 74 -23.57 -1.55 2.34
C HIS A 74 -22.69 -2.69 2.87
N GLY A 75 -22.75 -3.85 2.22
CA GLY A 75 -22.01 -5.05 2.62
C GLY A 75 -20.54 -5.10 2.22
N SER A 76 -20.08 -4.20 1.34
CA SER A 76 -18.69 -4.14 0.88
C SER A 76 -18.31 -2.73 0.49
N LEU A 77 -16.99 -2.46 0.44
CA LEU A 77 -16.46 -1.16 0.02
C LEU A 77 -16.91 -0.76 -1.39
N ALA A 78 -17.02 -1.72 -2.30
CA ALA A 78 -17.47 -1.50 -3.67
C ALA A 78 -18.97 -1.18 -3.76
N ALA A 79 -19.78 -1.64 -2.80
CA ALA A 79 -21.22 -1.39 -2.74
C ALA A 79 -21.56 -0.02 -2.12
N VAL A 80 -20.57 0.69 -1.56
CA VAL A 80 -20.75 2.06 -1.06
C VAL A 80 -20.87 3.01 -2.25
N PRO A 81 -21.93 3.85 -2.31
CA PRO A 81 -22.11 4.83 -3.38
C PRO A 81 -20.89 5.75 -3.50
N ALA A 82 -20.22 5.68 -4.65
CA ALA A 82 -19.09 6.50 -5.01
C ALA A 82 -19.05 6.65 -6.54
N ALA A 83 -18.29 7.62 -7.03
CA ALA A 83 -18.00 7.70 -8.46
C ALA A 83 -17.35 6.40 -8.94
N THR A 84 -17.64 5.97 -10.16
CA THR A 84 -16.95 4.86 -10.80
C THR A 84 -15.85 5.38 -11.71
N VAL A 85 -14.67 4.75 -11.65
CA VAL A 85 -13.56 4.99 -12.56
C VAL A 85 -13.60 3.94 -13.65
N ALA A 86 -13.48 4.35 -14.91
CA ALA A 86 -13.59 3.48 -16.08
C ALA A 86 -14.90 2.66 -16.12
N GLY A 87 -15.99 3.17 -15.52
CA GLY A 87 -17.31 2.55 -15.52
C GLY A 87 -17.49 1.32 -14.61
N GLU A 88 -16.41 0.72 -14.12
CA GLU A 88 -16.46 -0.60 -13.46
C GLU A 88 -15.95 -0.58 -12.01
N THR A 89 -15.00 0.29 -11.69
CA THR A 89 -14.34 0.27 -10.37
C THR A 89 -14.82 1.42 -9.49
N SER A 90 -15.34 1.11 -8.30
CA SER A 90 -15.69 2.14 -7.30
C SER A 90 -14.46 2.95 -6.91
N ALA A 91 -14.57 4.28 -6.90
CA ALA A 91 -13.49 5.18 -6.49
C ALA A 91 -12.98 4.84 -5.08
N ASN A 92 -13.84 4.37 -4.17
CA ASN A 92 -13.43 3.95 -2.83
C ASN A 92 -12.45 2.77 -2.88
N VAL A 93 -12.63 1.83 -3.79
CA VAL A 93 -11.71 0.69 -3.99
C VAL A 93 -10.37 1.18 -4.55
N VAL A 94 -10.41 2.14 -5.48
CA VAL A 94 -9.18 2.75 -6.04
C VAL A 94 -8.40 3.48 -4.93
N TYR A 95 -9.06 4.32 -4.15
CA TYR A 95 -8.42 5.04 -3.05
C TYR A 95 -7.91 4.10 -1.96
N TYR A 96 -8.64 3.02 -1.65
CA TYR A 96 -8.16 2.02 -0.70
C TYR A 96 -6.85 1.36 -1.18
N ARG A 97 -6.79 0.93 -2.45
CA ARG A 97 -5.56 0.39 -3.03
C ARG A 97 -4.41 1.39 -3.02
N ALA A 98 -4.69 2.65 -3.38
CA ALA A 98 -3.70 3.74 -3.33
C ALA A 98 -3.19 4.02 -1.91
N ALA A 99 -4.05 3.91 -0.89
CA ALA A 99 -3.68 4.03 0.51
C ALA A 99 -2.72 2.91 0.92
N ILE A 100 -3.04 1.64 0.61
CA ILE A 100 -2.17 0.51 0.92
C ILE A 100 -0.82 0.63 0.21
N LEU A 101 -0.81 0.95 -1.09
CA LEU A 101 0.41 1.17 -1.87
C LEU A 101 1.31 2.23 -1.22
N SER A 102 0.74 3.41 -0.93
CA SER A 102 1.48 4.53 -0.35
C SER A 102 1.99 4.21 1.06
N HIS A 103 1.21 3.50 1.87
CA HIS A 103 1.63 3.07 3.20
C HIS A 103 2.81 2.09 3.14
N VAL A 104 2.77 1.14 2.20
CA VAL A 104 3.88 0.19 2.00
C VAL A 104 5.13 0.91 1.53
N GLN A 105 5.00 1.82 0.56
CA GLN A 105 6.14 2.61 0.07
C GLN A 105 6.78 3.48 1.17
N ALA A 106 5.97 4.14 2.00
CA ALA A 106 6.46 4.90 3.15
C ALA A 106 7.24 4.01 4.15
N ALA A 107 6.66 2.86 4.53
CA ALA A 107 7.30 1.93 5.48
C ALA A 107 8.61 1.35 4.93
N LEU A 108 8.66 1.05 3.62
CA LEU A 108 9.88 0.58 2.98
C LEU A 108 10.94 1.69 2.92
N ALA A 109 10.57 2.92 2.54
CA ALA A 109 11.49 4.07 2.51
C ALA A 109 12.14 4.34 3.87
N GLU A 110 11.35 4.30 4.96
CA GLU A 110 11.85 4.41 6.34
C GLU A 110 12.88 3.33 6.69
N GLN A 111 12.60 2.08 6.33
CA GLN A 111 13.53 0.98 6.62
C GLN A 111 14.80 1.07 5.78
N TYR A 112 14.72 1.53 4.52
CA TYR A 112 15.90 1.77 3.69
C TYR A 112 16.78 2.89 4.27
N ARG A 113 16.17 3.97 4.79
CA ARG A 113 16.90 5.01 5.53
C ARG A 113 17.65 4.41 6.71
N ALA A 114 16.98 3.62 7.56
CA ALA A 114 17.61 3.04 8.75
C ALA A 114 18.89 2.24 8.42
N ILE A 115 18.90 1.55 7.27
CA ILE A 115 20.06 0.77 6.78
C ILE A 115 21.19 1.68 6.25
N ASP A 116 20.88 2.82 5.62
CA ASP A 116 21.87 3.72 4.98
C ASP A 116 22.57 4.67 5.98
N THR A 117 22.07 4.80 7.22
CA THR A 117 22.64 5.69 8.25
C THR A 117 24.07 5.31 8.71
N THR A 118 24.61 4.16 8.30
CA THR A 118 25.93 3.69 8.73
C THR A 118 27.12 4.19 7.88
N GLY A 119 26.91 5.05 6.88
CA GLY A 119 28.04 5.59 6.09
C GLY A 119 27.73 6.84 5.28
N LYS A 120 28.36 7.97 5.66
CA LYS A 120 28.56 9.22 4.89
C LYS A 120 27.49 9.51 3.82
N GLY A 121 26.30 9.98 4.20
CA GLY A 121 25.18 10.06 3.25
C GLY A 121 24.11 11.10 3.55
N ASP A 122 24.44 12.32 3.98
CA ASP A 122 23.44 13.37 4.29
C ASP A 122 22.50 13.65 3.11
N SER A 123 23.02 13.77 1.88
CA SER A 123 22.20 14.08 0.70
C SER A 123 21.34 12.92 0.18
N LYS A 124 21.70 11.66 0.50
CA LYS A 124 20.91 10.48 0.13
C LYS A 124 19.80 10.24 1.15
N ALA A 125 20.09 10.48 2.43
CA ALA A 125 19.10 10.44 3.50
C ALA A 125 17.99 11.49 3.33
N GLU A 126 18.33 12.73 2.98
CA GLU A 126 17.36 13.82 2.77
C GLU A 126 16.38 13.54 1.62
N ARG A 127 16.87 12.99 0.50
CA ARG A 127 16.00 12.59 -0.63
C ARG A 127 15.07 11.42 -0.28
N LEU A 128 15.55 10.46 0.54
CA LEU A 128 14.74 9.35 1.03
C LEU A 128 13.65 9.83 2.02
N GLU A 129 13.97 10.81 2.86
CA GLU A 129 13.04 11.42 3.82
C GLU A 129 11.91 12.17 3.10
N ALA A 130 12.24 13.01 2.11
CA ALA A 130 11.26 13.66 1.26
C ALA A 130 10.34 12.65 0.55
N THR A 131 10.90 11.52 0.10
CA THR A 131 10.13 10.44 -0.55
C THR A 131 9.16 9.75 0.43
N ALA A 132 9.58 9.50 1.67
CA ALA A 132 8.72 8.88 2.69
C ALA A 132 7.56 9.81 3.10
N ASP A 133 7.82 11.10 3.29
CA ASP A 133 6.79 12.09 3.61
C ASP A 133 5.78 12.28 2.48
N ASP A 134 6.24 12.27 1.22
CA ASP A 134 5.36 12.27 0.05
C ASP A 134 4.41 11.06 0.04
N HIS A 135 4.92 9.86 0.32
CA HIS A 135 4.10 8.66 0.42
C HIS A 135 3.10 8.74 1.59
N ARG A 136 3.51 9.26 2.76
CA ARG A 136 2.58 9.48 3.88
C ARG A 136 1.51 10.52 3.54
N ARG A 137 1.85 11.59 2.83
CA ARG A 137 0.89 12.59 2.35
C ARG A 137 -0.13 11.96 1.39
N ASN A 138 0.34 11.16 0.44
CA ASN A 138 -0.53 10.45 -0.51
C ASN A 138 -1.47 9.46 0.19
N LEU A 139 -0.97 8.73 1.20
CA LEU A 139 -1.80 7.89 2.07
C LEU A 139 -2.91 8.71 2.74
N ARG A 140 -2.58 9.87 3.32
CA ARG A 140 -3.57 10.74 3.98
C ARG A 140 -4.62 11.26 3.00
N TRP A 141 -4.23 11.64 1.80
CA TRP A 141 -5.18 12.06 0.75
C TRP A 141 -6.11 10.93 0.33
N ALA A 142 -5.59 9.71 0.16
CA ALA A 142 -6.40 8.56 -0.22
C ALA A 142 -7.43 8.19 0.86
N VAL A 143 -7.01 8.17 2.14
CA VAL A 143 -7.92 7.91 3.26
C VAL A 143 -8.95 9.03 3.41
N ALA A 144 -8.54 10.30 3.29
CA ALA A 144 -9.45 11.45 3.35
C ALA A 144 -10.52 11.39 2.24
N ALA A 145 -10.14 10.97 1.03
CA ALA A 145 -11.07 10.79 -0.08
C ALA A 145 -12.15 9.73 0.23
N ILE A 146 -11.78 8.59 0.82
CA ILE A 146 -12.75 7.56 1.26
C ILE A 146 -13.68 8.09 2.36
N LEU A 147 -13.14 8.87 3.28
CA LEU A 147 -13.91 9.49 4.37
C LEU A 147 -14.79 10.66 3.91
N GLY A 148 -14.70 11.08 2.64
CA GLY A 148 -15.42 12.24 2.12
C GLY A 148 -14.95 13.57 2.71
N ARG A 149 -13.71 13.64 3.21
CA ARG A 149 -13.12 14.86 3.78
C ARG A 149 -12.37 15.63 2.68
N THR A 150 -12.54 16.94 2.63
CA THR A 150 -11.74 17.81 1.75
C THR A 150 -10.29 17.86 2.25
N ASN A 151 -9.33 17.73 1.32
CA ASN A 151 -7.92 17.87 1.62
C ASN A 151 -7.59 19.35 1.82
N THR A 152 -7.65 19.85 3.06
CA THR A 152 -7.14 21.18 3.37
C THR A 152 -5.63 21.08 3.52
N VAL A 153 -4.87 21.55 2.52
CA VAL A 153 -3.44 21.80 2.68
C VAL A 153 -3.32 23.04 3.56
N VAL A 154 -3.05 22.85 4.85
CA VAL A 154 -2.59 23.94 5.71
C VAL A 154 -1.11 24.10 5.42
N GLU A 155 -0.75 25.00 4.53
CA GLU A 155 0.63 25.52 4.51
C GLU A 155 0.82 26.35 5.78
N LEU A 156 1.75 25.91 6.63
CA LEU A 156 2.26 26.76 7.71
C LEU A 156 3.15 27.81 7.03
N ILE A 157 2.66 29.05 6.94
CA ILE A 157 3.46 30.25 6.62
C ILE A 157 4.10 30.76 7.92
#